data_AF-A0A538SYU0-F1
#
_entry.id   AF-A0A538SYU0-F1
#
_cell.length_a   1.000
_cell.length_b   1.000
_cell.length_c   1.000
_cell.angle_alpha   90.00
_cell.angle_beta   90.00
_cell.angle_gamma   90.00
#
_symmetry.space_group_name_H-M   'P 1'
#
loop_
_entity.id
_entity.type
_entity.pdbx_description
1 polymer ?
#
loop_
_entity_poly.entity_id
_entity_poly.type
_entity_poly.pdbx_seq_one_letter_code
_entity_poly.pdbx_strand_id
1 'polypeptide(L)'
;MSLANRCAVFIAAGCGASCAAFGTLVVGGWHSGVPRLASAFLPGPPTGYLTGVALLLAGVGLIAIVFGRPRLALPGGAFATAVGLGAVAARLLGVEADGFASLFGHALRVASADRESLGRVAALQLVLLGAGLIALARGRASPRRAPIAASLGAALATLGLASSFGHFTGMDSTTFWFRLTSVRLQTGIAFAIAGMGLLG
;
A
#
# COMPACT_ATOMS: atom_id res chain seq x y z
N MET A 1 -11.68 -28.90 0.06
CA MET A 1 -11.79 -27.44 0.30
C MET A 1 -13.25 -27.09 0.50
N SER A 2 -13.62 -26.46 1.62
CA SER A 2 -15.00 -25.98 1.82
C SER A 2 -15.31 -24.80 0.91
N LEU A 3 -16.59 -24.49 0.70
CA LEU A 3 -17.06 -23.34 -0.09
C LEU A 3 -16.42 -22.02 0.41
N ALA A 4 -16.33 -21.84 1.73
CA ALA A 4 -15.71 -20.68 2.36
C ALA A 4 -14.23 -20.50 1.95
N ASN A 5 -13.48 -21.60 1.84
CA ASN A 5 -12.07 -21.56 1.44
C ASN A 5 -11.89 -21.19 -0.05
N ARG A 6 -12.90 -21.46 -0.90
CA ARG A 6 -12.87 -21.04 -2.30
C ARG A 6 -13.15 -19.53 -2.42
N CYS A 7 -14.16 -19.03 -1.71
CA CYS A 7 -14.49 -17.60 -1.69
C CYS A 7 -13.30 -16.76 -1.19
N ALA A 8 -12.65 -17.19 -0.11
CA ALA A 8 -11.49 -16.50 0.46
C ALA A 8 -10.32 -16.38 -0.55
N VAL A 9 -10.03 -17.48 -1.26
CA VAL A 9 -9.02 -17.49 -2.33
C VAL A 9 -9.38 -16.56 -3.49
N PHE A 10 -10.64 -16.53 -3.94
CA PHE A 10 -11.08 -15.62 -4.99
C PHE A 10 -10.99 -14.16 -4.57
N ILE A 11 -11.35 -13.85 -3.32
CA ILE A 11 -11.23 -12.50 -2.75
C ILE A 11 -9.76 -12.08 -2.71
N ALA A 12 -8.87 -12.92 -2.17
CA ALA A 12 -7.44 -12.65 -2.12
C ALA A 12 -6.83 -12.45 -3.52
N ALA A 13 -7.22 -13.28 -4.49
CA ALA A 13 -6.75 -13.15 -5.87
C ALA A 13 -7.25 -11.85 -6.53
N GLY A 14 -8.53 -11.52 -6.36
CA GLY A 14 -9.12 -10.29 -6.90
C GLY A 14 -8.52 -9.02 -6.28
N CYS A 15 -8.27 -9.05 -4.97
CA CYS A 15 -7.59 -7.95 -4.26
C CYS A 15 -6.13 -7.81 -4.73
N GLY A 16 -5.41 -8.93 -4.86
CA GLY A 16 -4.05 -8.95 -5.38
C GLY A 16 -3.96 -8.42 -6.82
N ALA A 17 -4.87 -8.84 -7.70
CA ALA A 17 -4.95 -8.37 -9.08
C ALA A 17 -5.24 -6.87 -9.17
N SER A 18 -6.20 -6.38 -8.37
CA SER A 18 -6.51 -4.95 -8.28
C SER A 18 -5.32 -4.13 -7.80
N CYS A 19 -4.60 -4.58 -6.77
CA CYS A 19 -3.41 -3.91 -6.26
C CYS A 19 -2.26 -3.90 -7.28
N ALA A 20 -2.05 -5.02 -7.98
CA ALA A 20 -1.04 -5.12 -9.02
C ALA A 20 -1.36 -4.20 -10.21
N ALA A 21 -2.63 -4.17 -10.66
CA ALA A 21 -3.07 -3.27 -11.71
C ALA A 21 -2.89 -1.81 -11.33
N PHE A 22 -3.32 -1.43 -10.12
CA PHE A 22 -3.15 -0.08 -9.59
C PHE A 22 -1.67 0.32 -9.50
N GLY A 23 -0.83 -0.53 -8.91
CA GLY A 23 0.61 -0.28 -8.82
C GLY A 23 1.27 -0.16 -10.20
N THR A 24 0.84 -0.96 -11.18
CA THR A 24 1.32 -0.89 -12.57
C THR A 24 0.95 0.44 -13.23
N LEU A 25 -0.29 0.91 -13.05
CA LEU A 25 -0.73 2.21 -13.56
C LEU A 25 0.10 3.34 -12.95
N VAL A 26 0.33 3.30 -11.64
CA VAL A 26 1.12 4.33 -10.94
C VAL A 26 2.55 4.35 -11.48
N VAL A 27 3.24 3.20 -11.44
CA VAL A 27 4.63 3.07 -11.92
C VAL A 27 4.73 3.42 -13.40
N GLY A 28 3.81 2.93 -14.23
CA GLY A 28 3.73 3.28 -15.65
C GLY A 28 3.49 4.76 -15.89
N GLY A 29 2.68 5.41 -15.06
CA GLY A 29 2.47 6.86 -15.09
C GLY A 29 3.72 7.66 -14.77
N TRP A 30 4.51 7.19 -13.80
CA TRP A 30 5.82 7.76 -13.49
C TRP A 30 6.85 7.54 -14.61
N HIS A 31 6.86 6.38 -15.27
CA HIS A 31 7.79 6.16 -16.38
C HIS A 31 7.38 6.89 -17.67
N SER A 32 6.08 7.06 -17.91
CA SER A 32 5.55 7.74 -19.10
C SER A 32 5.45 9.27 -18.96
N GLY A 33 5.61 9.80 -17.75
CA GLY A 33 5.44 11.23 -17.50
C GLY A 33 3.99 11.70 -17.56
N VAL A 34 3.00 10.80 -17.46
CA VAL A 34 1.58 11.13 -17.54
C VAL A 34 0.97 11.13 -16.13
N PRO A 35 0.69 12.31 -15.52
CA PRO A 35 0.20 12.40 -14.15
C PRO A 35 -1.14 11.68 -13.92
N ARG A 36 -1.99 11.61 -14.96
CA ARG A 36 -3.26 10.87 -14.91
C ARG A 36 -3.08 9.37 -14.72
N LEU A 37 -2.05 8.77 -15.30
CA LEU A 37 -1.73 7.37 -15.03
C LEU A 37 -1.15 7.20 -13.63
N ALA A 38 -0.30 8.14 -13.20
CA ALA A 38 0.26 8.15 -11.84
C ALA A 38 -0.82 8.37 -10.76
N SER A 39 -1.99 8.92 -11.12
CA SER A 39 -3.18 9.01 -10.27
C SER A 39 -4.20 7.90 -10.51
N ALA A 40 -3.85 6.87 -11.30
CA ALA A 40 -4.75 5.79 -11.72
C ALA A 40 -6.10 6.28 -12.26
N PHE A 41 -6.10 7.41 -12.96
CA PHE A 41 -7.28 8.12 -13.50
C PHE A 41 -8.24 8.70 -12.47
N LEU A 42 -7.94 8.64 -11.17
CA LEU A 42 -8.72 9.34 -10.15
C LEU A 42 -8.34 10.83 -10.09
N PRO A 43 -9.32 11.72 -9.78
CA PRO A 43 -9.05 13.12 -9.52
C PRO A 43 -8.19 13.26 -8.25
N GLY A 44 -7.15 14.09 -8.33
CA GLY A 44 -6.22 14.36 -7.24
C GLY A 44 -4.75 14.24 -7.67
N PRO A 45 -3.80 14.50 -6.76
CA PRO A 45 -2.37 14.51 -7.07
C PRO A 45 -1.84 13.06 -7.29
N PRO A 46 -0.74 12.86 -8.04
CA PRO A 46 -0.22 11.54 -8.47
C PRO A 46 0.39 10.68 -7.35
N THR A 47 -0.08 9.45 -7.13
CA THR A 47 0.42 8.57 -6.06
C THR A 47 1.95 8.45 -6.10
N GLY A 48 2.62 8.49 -4.94
CA GLY A 48 4.09 8.40 -4.86
C GLY A 48 4.64 7.12 -5.49
N TYR A 49 5.82 7.20 -6.11
CA TYR A 49 6.38 6.10 -6.90
C TYR A 49 6.60 4.85 -6.04
N LEU A 50 7.23 5.02 -4.87
CA LEU A 50 7.51 3.93 -3.94
C LEU A 50 6.25 3.23 -3.44
N THR A 51 5.15 3.98 -3.25
CA THR A 51 3.84 3.42 -2.90
C THR A 51 3.27 2.59 -4.04
N GLY A 52 3.40 3.07 -5.29
CA GLY A 52 3.01 2.31 -6.48
C GLY A 52 3.77 1.00 -6.62
N VAL A 53 5.10 1.04 -6.46
CA VAL A 53 5.96 -0.17 -6.49
C VAL A 53 5.59 -1.13 -5.35
N ALA A 54 5.37 -0.62 -4.14
CA ALA A 54 4.98 -1.46 -3.00
C ALA A 54 3.61 -2.13 -3.22
N LEU A 55 2.63 -1.43 -3.77
CA LEU A 55 1.31 -2.00 -4.11
C LEU A 55 1.42 -3.03 -5.24
N LEU A 56 2.25 -2.77 -6.25
CA LEU A 56 2.52 -3.71 -7.32
C LEU A 56 3.11 -5.02 -6.78
N LEU A 57 4.20 -4.92 -6.02
CA LEU A 57 4.88 -6.09 -5.44
C LEU A 57 4.00 -6.82 -4.42
N ALA A 58 3.22 -6.09 -3.61
CA ALA A 58 2.29 -6.69 -2.67
C ALA A 58 1.17 -7.43 -3.40
N GLY A 59 0.61 -6.86 -4.47
CA GLY A 59 -0.41 -7.51 -5.30
C GLY A 59 0.09 -8.78 -5.96
N VAL A 60 1.29 -8.74 -6.56
CA VAL A 60 1.96 -9.92 -7.12
C VAL A 60 2.25 -10.97 -6.03
N GLY A 61 2.67 -10.53 -4.85
CA GLY A 61 2.90 -11.41 -3.70
C GLY A 61 1.62 -12.11 -3.23
N LEU A 62 0.50 -11.39 -3.17
CA LEU A 62 -0.81 -11.93 -2.82
C LEU A 62 -1.29 -12.98 -3.83
N ILE A 63 -1.16 -12.68 -5.11
CA ILE A 63 -1.44 -13.63 -6.20
C ILE A 63 -0.54 -14.87 -6.08
N ALA A 64 0.75 -14.69 -5.80
CA ALA A 64 1.68 -15.81 -5.63
C ALA A 64 1.34 -16.67 -4.40
N ILE A 65 0.84 -16.08 -3.31
CA ILE A 65 0.32 -16.82 -2.15
C ILE A 65 -0.89 -17.67 -2.56
N VAL A 66 -1.82 -17.12 -3.36
CA VAL A 66 -2.97 -17.88 -3.88
C VAL A 66 -2.52 -19.09 -4.71
N PHE A 67 -1.54 -18.91 -5.60
CA PHE A 67 -0.99 -19.99 -6.43
C PHE A 67 0.00 -20.93 -5.71
N GLY A 68 0.08 -20.87 -4.37
CA GLY A 68 0.90 -21.81 -3.60
C GLY A 68 2.41 -21.50 -3.59
N ARG A 69 2.83 -20.31 -4.04
CA ARG A 69 4.22 -19.83 -4.03
C ARG A 69 4.42 -18.68 -3.03
N PRO A 70 4.20 -18.90 -1.71
CA PRO A 70 4.21 -17.83 -0.71
C PRO A 70 5.58 -17.16 -0.54
N ARG A 71 6.68 -17.84 -0.87
CA ARG A 71 8.04 -17.27 -0.80
C ARG A 71 8.23 -16.07 -1.74
N LEU A 72 7.49 -16.01 -2.85
CA LEU A 72 7.56 -14.87 -3.77
C LEU A 72 6.93 -13.60 -3.19
N ALA A 73 6.13 -13.70 -2.12
CA ALA A 73 5.55 -12.55 -1.45
C ALA A 73 6.50 -11.89 -0.43
N LEU A 74 7.58 -12.59 -0.02
CA LEU A 74 8.59 -12.06 0.90
C LEU A 74 9.29 -10.80 0.37
N PRO A 75 9.82 -10.74 -0.87
CA PRO A 75 10.47 -9.53 -1.37
C PRO A 75 9.52 -8.34 -1.40
N GLY A 76 8.26 -8.53 -1.83
CA GLY A 76 7.27 -7.46 -1.85
C GLY A 76 6.90 -6.96 -0.45
N GLY A 77 6.76 -7.88 0.51
CA GLY A 77 6.48 -7.52 1.89
C GLY A 77 7.67 -6.82 2.56
N ALA A 78 8.89 -7.32 2.34
CA ALA A 78 10.11 -6.70 2.84
C ALA A 78 10.31 -5.29 2.28
N PHE A 79 10.07 -5.10 0.98
CA PHE A 79 10.12 -3.80 0.33
C PHE A 79 9.10 -2.83 0.94
N ALA A 80 7.83 -3.22 1.03
CA ALA A 80 6.79 -2.37 1.61
C ALA A 80 7.08 -1.98 3.07
N THR A 81 7.55 -2.94 3.89
CA THR A 81 7.95 -2.67 5.27
C THR A 81 9.17 -1.74 5.35
N ALA A 82 10.19 -1.97 4.52
CA ALA A 82 11.40 -1.14 4.50
C ALA A 82 11.09 0.31 4.09
N VAL A 83 10.28 0.51 3.04
CA VAL A 83 9.84 1.84 2.60
C VAL A 83 9.01 2.52 3.69
N GLY A 84 8.05 1.80 4.29
CA GLY A 84 7.21 2.32 5.36
C GLY A 84 8.01 2.73 6.59
N LEU A 85 8.92 1.88 7.06
CA LEU A 85 9.80 2.17 8.20
C LEU A 85 10.79 3.30 7.88
N GLY A 86 11.37 3.31 6.67
CA GLY A 86 12.24 4.39 6.20
C GLY A 86 11.53 5.74 6.21
N ALA A 87 10.28 5.79 5.73
CA ALA A 87 9.47 7.00 5.73
C ALA A 87 9.10 7.46 7.17
N VAL A 88 8.86 6.53 8.09
CA VAL A 88 8.64 6.85 9.52
C VAL A 88 9.94 7.38 10.15
N ALA A 89 11.06 6.71 9.94
CA ALA A 89 12.36 7.07 10.50
C ALA A 89 12.84 8.43 9.98
N ALA A 90 12.76 8.68 8.67
CA ALA A 90 13.12 9.96 8.06
C ALA A 90 12.35 11.12 8.72
N ARG A 91 11.05 10.92 9.00
CA ARG A 91 10.23 11.90 9.70
C ARG A 91 10.60 12.09 11.16
N LEU A 92 10.91 11.02 11.89
CA LEU A 92 11.33 11.12 13.30
C LEU A 92 12.66 11.87 13.44
N LEU A 93 13.55 11.73 12.46
CA LEU A 93 14.84 12.41 12.40
C LEU A 93 14.76 13.86 11.89
N GLY A 94 13.57 14.36 11.58
CA GLY A 94 13.39 15.72 11.05
C GLY A 94 14.01 15.92 9.66
N VAL A 95 14.38 14.84 8.97
CA VAL A 95 14.81 14.88 7.58
C VAL A 95 13.54 15.15 6.77
N GLU A 96 13.42 16.36 6.22
CA GLU A 96 12.33 16.66 5.30
C GLU A 96 12.27 15.55 4.23
N ALA A 97 11.05 15.06 3.97
CA ALA A 97 10.80 13.84 3.20
C ALA A 97 11.45 13.85 1.79
N ASP A 98 11.87 15.03 1.35
CA ASP A 98 12.64 15.31 0.13
C ASP A 98 13.97 14.53 0.07
N GLY A 99 14.59 14.22 1.22
CA GLY A 99 15.83 13.42 1.28
C GLY A 99 15.64 11.92 0.99
N PHE A 100 14.51 11.34 1.39
CA PHE A 100 14.25 9.90 1.19
C PHE A 100 13.76 9.60 -0.23
N ALA A 101 12.95 10.50 -0.78
CA ALA A 101 12.49 10.50 -2.15
C ALA A 101 13.62 10.71 -3.18
N SER A 102 14.52 11.66 -2.89
CA SER A 102 15.65 11.99 -3.77
C SER A 102 16.66 10.86 -3.95
N LEU A 103 16.76 9.92 -3.00
CA LEU A 103 17.55 8.68 -3.16
C LEU A 103 17.07 7.80 -4.32
N PHE A 104 15.81 7.95 -4.75
CA PHE A 104 15.19 7.19 -5.84
C PHE A 104 14.85 8.06 -7.07
N GLY A 105 15.19 9.35 -7.03
CA GLY A 105 14.76 10.41 -7.96
C GLY A 105 15.40 10.44 -9.36
N HIS A 106 15.68 9.29 -9.98
CA HIS A 106 16.10 9.24 -11.40
C HIS A 106 14.94 9.00 -12.38
N ALA A 107 13.72 8.75 -11.91
CA ALA A 107 12.51 8.69 -12.73
C ALA A 107 11.64 9.94 -12.49
N LEU A 108 11.58 10.81 -13.51
CA LEU A 108 10.91 12.13 -13.56
C LEU A 108 11.52 13.27 -12.73
N ARG A 109 12.44 14.00 -13.37
CA ARG A 109 12.91 15.33 -12.98
C ARG A 109 11.94 16.49 -13.29
N VAL A 110 10.73 16.26 -13.83
CA VAL A 110 9.99 17.32 -14.56
C VAL A 110 8.59 17.68 -14.03
N ALA A 111 8.05 17.06 -12.96
CA ALA A 111 6.67 17.43 -12.53
C ALA A 111 6.45 17.81 -11.06
N SER A 112 7.39 17.57 -10.14
CA SER A 112 7.20 18.04 -8.76
C SER A 112 8.48 17.90 -7.93
N ALA A 113 9.28 18.96 -7.89
CA ALA A 113 10.13 19.24 -6.72
C ALA A 113 9.29 19.47 -5.44
N ASP A 114 7.95 19.47 -5.55
CA ASP A 114 7.01 19.51 -4.44
C ASP A 114 6.45 18.11 -4.10
N ARG A 115 6.95 17.54 -3.00
CA ARG A 115 6.24 16.59 -2.11
C ARG A 115 6.01 15.16 -2.60
N GLU A 116 7.08 14.37 -2.66
CA GLU A 116 6.98 12.93 -2.35
C GLU A 116 6.94 12.71 -0.81
N SER A 117 6.14 13.50 -0.09
CA SER A 117 5.95 13.34 1.36
C SER A 117 4.92 12.23 1.59
N LEU A 118 5.40 10.99 1.76
CA LEU A 118 4.61 9.85 2.22
C LEU A 118 3.93 10.22 3.54
N GLY A 119 2.63 10.54 3.56
CA GLY A 119 1.88 10.91 4.77
C GLY A 119 2.09 9.90 5.91
N ARG A 120 2.01 10.32 7.19
CA ARG A 120 2.30 9.43 8.35
C ARG A 120 1.48 8.14 8.29
N VAL A 121 0.22 8.28 7.86
CA VAL A 121 -0.70 7.15 7.69
C VAL A 121 -0.32 6.26 6.52
N ALA A 122 0.11 6.82 5.38
CA ALA A 122 0.54 6.02 4.23
C ALA A 122 1.80 5.19 4.55
N ALA A 123 2.75 5.77 5.29
CA ALA A 123 3.94 5.04 5.77
C ALA A 123 3.54 3.88 6.70
N LEU A 124 2.62 4.11 7.64
CA LEU A 124 2.09 3.07 8.52
C LEU A 124 1.34 1.98 7.74
N GLN A 125 0.51 2.37 6.76
CA GLN A 125 -0.21 1.44 5.89
C GLN A 125 0.75 0.53 5.09
N LEU A 126 1.88 1.07 4.62
CA LEU A 126 2.93 0.26 3.98
C LEU A 126 3.59 -0.72 4.95
N VAL A 127 3.86 -0.30 6.19
CA VAL A 127 4.39 -1.21 7.22
C VAL A 127 3.40 -2.35 7.50
N LEU A 128 2.12 -2.03 7.70
CA LEU A 128 1.06 -3.01 7.98
C LEU A 128 0.88 -3.98 6.80
N LEU A 129 0.87 -3.46 5.57
CA LEU A 129 0.80 -4.26 4.34
C LEU A 129 1.97 -5.23 4.25
N GLY A 130 3.20 -4.74 4.41
CA GLY A 130 4.39 -5.57 4.30
C GLY A 130 4.49 -6.61 5.41
N ALA A 131 4.19 -6.23 6.66
CA ALA A 131 4.17 -7.14 7.80
C ALA A 131 3.10 -8.24 7.66
N GLY A 132 1.90 -7.87 7.21
CA GLY A 132 0.83 -8.83 6.92
C GLY A 132 1.20 -9.82 5.82
N LEU A 133 1.82 -9.32 4.74
CA LEU A 133 2.26 -10.15 3.62
C LEU A 133 3.38 -11.12 4.03
N ILE A 134 4.35 -10.67 4.84
CA ILE A 134 5.41 -11.52 5.41
C ILE A 134 4.81 -12.58 6.35
N ALA A 135 3.83 -12.21 7.17
CA ALA A 135 3.15 -13.14 8.07
C ALA A 135 2.43 -14.26 7.30
N LEU A 136 1.71 -13.93 6.22
CA LEU A 136 1.09 -14.92 5.32
C LEU A 136 2.12 -15.77 4.59
N ALA A 137 3.17 -15.15 4.05
CA ALA A 137 4.23 -15.83 3.32
C ALA A 137 4.93 -16.90 4.17
N ARG A 138 5.09 -16.64 5.47
CA ARG A 138 5.70 -17.57 6.44
C ARG A 138 4.67 -18.43 7.18
N GLY A 139 3.38 -18.15 7.01
CA GLY A 139 2.27 -18.67 7.82
C GLY A 139 1.66 -19.97 7.35
N ARG A 140 1.88 -20.39 6.09
CA ARG A 140 1.40 -21.70 5.60
C ARG A 140 1.88 -22.91 6.43
N ALA A 141 2.94 -22.74 7.23
CA ALA A 141 3.48 -23.76 8.12
C ALA A 141 3.00 -23.66 9.58
N SER A 142 2.27 -22.61 9.98
CA SER A 142 1.88 -22.41 11.39
C SER A 142 0.51 -21.74 11.57
N PRO A 143 -0.46 -22.40 12.23
CA PRO A 143 -1.83 -21.90 12.40
C PRO A 143 -1.92 -20.61 13.23
N ARG A 144 -0.87 -20.28 14.01
CA ARG A 144 -0.85 -19.05 14.84
C ARG A 144 -0.65 -17.76 14.06
N ARG A 145 -0.17 -17.82 12.82
CA ARG A 145 0.17 -16.62 12.02
C ARG A 145 -0.99 -16.11 11.17
N ALA A 146 -1.98 -16.96 10.89
CA ALA A 146 -3.21 -16.58 10.22
C ALA A 146 -3.99 -15.46 10.95
N PRO A 147 -4.25 -15.54 12.28
CA PRO A 147 -4.95 -14.45 12.98
C PRO A 147 -4.14 -13.15 13.04
N ILE A 148 -2.81 -13.22 13.02
CA ILE A 148 -1.94 -12.03 12.99
C ILE A 148 -2.03 -11.34 11.63
N ALA A 149 -1.97 -12.10 10.53
CA ALA A 149 -2.16 -11.53 9.20
C ALA A 149 -3.56 -10.92 9.05
N ALA A 150 -4.58 -11.59 9.57
CA ALA A 150 -5.95 -11.10 9.54
C ALA A 150 -6.13 -9.81 10.35
N SER A 151 -5.54 -9.70 11.55
CA SER A 151 -5.62 -8.48 12.35
C SER A 151 -4.89 -7.30 11.69
N LEU A 152 -3.72 -7.55 11.08
CA LEU A 152 -2.99 -6.56 10.30
C LEU A 152 -3.76 -6.13 9.04
N GLY A 153 -4.40 -7.09 8.36
CA GLY A 153 -5.27 -6.85 7.20
C GLY A 153 -6.51 -6.02 7.56
N ALA A 154 -7.16 -6.33 8.68
CA ALA A 154 -8.28 -5.57 9.21
C ALA A 154 -7.87 -4.14 9.55
N ALA A 155 -6.76 -3.94 10.28
CA ALA A 155 -6.24 -2.62 10.60
C ALA A 155 -5.91 -1.80 9.34
N LEU A 156 -5.28 -2.43 8.35
CA LEU A 156 -5.00 -1.81 7.05
C LEU A 156 -6.28 -1.41 6.32
N ALA A 157 -7.29 -2.28 6.32
CA ALA A 157 -8.57 -2.03 5.68
C ALA A 157 -9.32 -0.86 6.33
N THR A 158 -9.39 -0.85 7.67
CA THR A 158 -10.01 0.23 8.44
C THR A 158 -9.31 1.56 8.21
N LEU A 159 -7.97 1.60 8.23
CA LEU A 159 -7.22 2.82 7.95
C LEU A 159 -7.41 3.30 6.51
N GLY A 160 -7.44 2.37 5.54
CA GLY A 160 -7.71 2.68 4.13
C GLY A 160 -9.08 3.31 3.94
N LEU A 161 -10.12 2.71 4.52
CA LEU A 161 -11.49 3.24 4.47
C LEU A 161 -11.62 4.57 5.20
N ALA A 162 -11.06 4.69 6.41
CA ALA A 162 -11.08 5.94 7.18
C ALA A 162 -10.41 7.09 6.42
N SER A 163 -9.27 6.82 5.77
CA SER A 163 -8.58 7.82 4.95
C SER A 163 -9.37 8.22 3.70
N SER A 164 -10.08 7.27 3.08
CA SER A 164 -10.94 7.53 1.91
C SER A 164 -12.17 8.35 2.29
N PHE A 165 -12.80 8.02 3.43
CA PHE A 165 -13.97 8.72 3.95
C PHE A 165 -13.63 10.15 4.39
N GLY A 166 -12.45 10.35 5.00
CA GLY A 166 -11.95 11.68 5.35
C GLY A 166 -11.91 12.62 4.16
N HIS A 167 -11.49 12.13 3.00
CA HIS A 167 -11.46 12.92 1.75
C HIS A 167 -12.86 13.30 1.25
N PHE A 168 -13.85 12.40 1.33
CA PHE A 168 -15.23 12.71 0.91
C PHE A 168 -15.92 13.74 1.79
N THR A 169 -15.61 13.75 3.09
CA THR A 169 -16.25 14.66 4.05
C THR A 169 -15.64 16.07 4.07
N GLY A 170 -14.55 16.32 3.33
CA GLY A 170 -13.87 17.62 3.32
C GLY A 170 -13.31 18.05 4.68
N MET A 171 -13.22 17.14 5.65
CA MET A 171 -12.60 17.36 6.96
C MET A 171 -11.07 17.36 6.86
N ASP A 172 -10.54 18.12 5.90
CA ASP A 172 -9.14 18.02 5.49
C ASP A 172 -8.16 18.75 6.43
N SER A 173 -8.60 19.47 7.49
CA SER A 173 -7.62 20.34 8.18
C SER A 173 -7.79 20.72 9.64
N THR A 174 -8.88 20.46 10.38
CA THR A 174 -9.08 21.21 11.65
C THR A 174 -9.25 20.44 12.96
N THR A 175 -9.64 19.15 13.00
CA THR A 175 -10.17 18.63 14.28
C THR A 175 -9.79 17.22 14.73
N PHE A 176 -8.88 16.51 14.03
CA PHE A 176 -8.38 15.24 14.56
C PHE A 176 -6.88 15.28 14.77
N TRP A 177 -6.44 14.95 16.00
CA TRP A 177 -5.07 15.02 16.55
C TRP A 177 -3.98 14.34 15.72
N PHE A 178 -4.38 13.56 14.73
CA PHE A 178 -3.52 13.04 13.68
C PHE A 178 -4.04 13.61 12.35
N ARG A 179 -3.18 14.27 11.56
CA ARG A 179 -3.42 14.53 10.13
C ARG A 179 -3.53 13.20 9.35
N LEU A 180 -4.57 12.42 9.65
CA LEU A 180 -4.85 11.11 9.07
C LEU A 180 -5.26 11.23 7.59
N THR A 181 -5.70 12.42 7.19
CA THR A 181 -6.21 12.80 5.87
C THR A 181 -5.14 13.13 4.83
N SER A 182 -3.85 12.95 5.13
CA SER A 182 -2.78 13.09 4.11
C SER A 182 -2.56 11.83 3.26
N VAL A 183 -3.57 10.95 3.16
CA VAL A 183 -3.55 9.81 2.22
C VAL A 183 -4.52 10.13 1.09
N ARG A 184 -4.01 10.03 -0.13
CA ARG A 184 -4.78 10.33 -1.34
C ARG A 184 -5.90 9.28 -1.47
N LEU A 185 -7.09 9.71 -1.90
CA LEU A 185 -8.29 8.86 -2.01
C LEU A 185 -7.99 7.51 -2.68
N GLN A 186 -7.35 7.57 -3.84
CA GLN A 186 -6.90 6.42 -4.62
C GLN A 186 -6.04 5.42 -3.83
N THR A 187 -5.13 5.92 -2.99
CA THR A 187 -4.22 5.11 -2.18
C THR A 187 -4.96 4.48 -1.00
N GLY A 188 -5.90 5.20 -0.39
CA GLY A 188 -6.76 4.68 0.69
C GLY A 188 -7.62 3.50 0.22
N ILE A 189 -8.22 3.61 -0.97
CA ILE A 189 -8.99 2.53 -1.61
C ILE A 189 -8.10 1.33 -1.90
N ALA A 190 -6.91 1.55 -2.47
CA ALA A 190 -5.96 0.48 -2.75
C ALA A 190 -5.53 -0.27 -1.48
N PHE A 191 -5.28 0.44 -0.37
CA PHE A 191 -4.97 -0.19 0.92
C PHE A 191 -6.17 -0.91 1.53
N ALA A 192 -7.39 -0.40 1.35
CA ALA A 192 -8.60 -1.09 1.78
C ALA A 192 -8.77 -2.44 1.08
N ILE A 193 -8.57 -2.45 -0.24
CA ILE A 193 -8.58 -3.67 -1.05
C ILE A 193 -7.45 -4.62 -0.65
N ALA A 194 -6.22 -4.11 -0.46
CA ALA A 194 -5.10 -4.91 -0.01
C ALA A 194 -5.35 -5.56 1.38
N GLY A 195 -5.96 -4.81 2.30
CA GLY A 195 -6.35 -5.31 3.63
C GLY A 195 -7.39 -6.42 3.57
N MET A 196 -8.38 -6.31 2.68
CA MET A 196 -9.33 -7.41 2.40
C MET A 196 -8.63 -8.63 1.80
N GLY A 197 -7.62 -8.43 0.95
CA GLY A 197 -6.81 -9.52 0.43
C GLY A 197 -6.04 -10.27 1.52
N LEU A 198 -5.57 -9.57 2.55
CA LEU A 198 -4.89 -10.19 3.70
C LEU A 198 -5.82 -10.97 4.64
N LEU A 199 -7.14 -10.74 4.54
CA LEU A 199 -8.17 -11.44 5.33
C LEU A 199 -8.62 -12.77 4.69
N GLY A 200 -8.49 -12.91 3.36
CA GLY A 200 -8.89 -14.11 2.60
C GLY A 200 -7.78 -15.14 2.46
#